data_AF-A0AA96C9J8-F1
#
_entry.id   AF-A0AA96C9J8-F1
#
_cell.length_a   1.000
_cell.length_b   1.000
_cell.length_c   1.000
_cell.angle_alpha   90.00
_cell.angle_beta   90.00
_cell.angle_gamma   90.00
#
_symmetry.space_group_name_H-M   'P 1'
#
loop_
_entity.id
_entity.type
_entity.pdbx_description
1 polymer ?
#
loop_
_entity_poly.entity_id
_entity_poly.type
_entity_poly.pdbx_seq_one_letter_code
_entity_poly.pdbx_strand_id
1 'polypeptide(L)'
;MFDPTSFVGFHTWLSIIAILAGIPVAIGLLKGHTVPRWTGVYLATAFATSATGYGFPFAGVLPSHIVGAISLVLLIVAGFSLYGRGLADGWRRIYAITAMLALYLLVFVAVAQAFLKVPALRALAPTQGEPPFAIAQGVVLVVFAVLTWLASKRFTSVHLAA
;
A
#
# COMPACT_ATOMS: atom_id res chain seq x y z
N MET A 1 22.33 3.36 -13.06
CA MET A 1 21.36 2.67 -13.93
C MET A 1 20.59 1.68 -13.05
N PHE A 2 19.28 1.53 -13.22
CA PHE A 2 18.48 0.56 -12.46
C PHE A 2 18.81 -0.86 -12.94
N ASP A 3 19.15 -1.76 -12.01
CA ASP A 3 19.35 -3.18 -12.29
C ASP A 3 18.15 -3.98 -11.75
N PRO A 4 17.27 -4.52 -12.61
CA PRO A 4 16.08 -5.26 -12.20
C PRO A 4 16.39 -6.59 -11.48
N THR A 5 17.61 -7.11 -11.60
CA THR A 5 18.02 -8.40 -11.02
C THR A 5 18.67 -8.26 -9.65
N SER A 6 19.05 -7.04 -9.27
CA SER A 6 19.59 -6.73 -7.94
C SER A 6 18.54 -6.88 -6.83
N PHE A 7 18.97 -6.92 -5.56
CA PHE A 7 18.05 -6.92 -4.42
C PHE A 7 17.13 -5.68 -4.40
N VAL A 8 17.67 -4.51 -4.79
CA VAL A 8 16.88 -3.29 -4.99
C VAL A 8 15.85 -3.48 -6.11
N GLY A 9 16.26 -4.08 -7.23
CA GLY A 9 15.39 -4.40 -8.36
C GLY A 9 14.25 -5.33 -7.97
N PHE A 10 14.56 -6.42 -7.28
CA PHE A 10 13.59 -7.39 -6.77
C PHE A 10 12.56 -6.74 -5.82
N HIS A 11 13.01 -5.99 -4.81
CA HIS A 11 12.13 -5.23 -3.92
C HIS A 11 11.24 -4.23 -4.68
N THR A 12 11.82 -3.54 -5.68
CA THR A 12 11.08 -2.58 -6.52
C THR A 12 9.99 -3.28 -7.33
N TRP A 13 10.29 -4.45 -7.92
CA TRP A 13 9.31 -5.25 -8.66
C TRP A 13 8.16 -5.72 -7.77
N LEU A 14 8.45 -6.20 -6.57
CA LEU A 14 7.42 -6.57 -5.61
C LEU A 14 6.49 -5.38 -5.33
N SER A 15 7.04 -4.18 -5.16
CA SER A 15 6.26 -2.97 -4.88
C SER A 15 5.35 -2.59 -6.05
N ILE A 16 5.89 -2.61 -7.27
CA ILE A 16 5.12 -2.33 -8.49
C ILE A 16 3.98 -3.33 -8.65
N ILE A 17 4.26 -4.63 -8.49
CA ILE A 17 3.24 -5.68 -8.59
C ILE A 17 2.18 -5.50 -7.51
N ALA A 18 2.58 -5.17 -6.28
CA ALA A 18 1.65 -4.92 -5.17
C ALA A 18 0.73 -3.74 -5.47
N ILE A 19 1.26 -2.62 -5.96
CA ILE A 19 0.47 -1.43 -6.32
C ILE A 19 -0.53 -1.79 -7.43
N LEU A 20 -0.07 -2.42 -8.51
CA LEU A 20 -0.92 -2.79 -9.64
C LEU A 20 -2.01 -3.79 -9.24
N ALA A 21 -1.69 -4.77 -8.39
CA ALA A 21 -2.66 -5.72 -7.86
C ALA A 21 -3.63 -5.11 -6.85
N GLY A 22 -3.20 -4.06 -6.13
CA GLY A 22 -4.02 -3.31 -5.19
C GLY A 22 -5.15 -2.54 -5.87
N ILE A 23 -4.98 -2.10 -7.12
CA ILE A 23 -6.01 -1.36 -7.88
C ILE A 23 -7.32 -2.16 -8.02
N PRO A 24 -7.35 -3.38 -8.60
CA PRO A 24 -8.57 -4.17 -8.69
C PRO A 24 -9.11 -4.57 -7.31
N VAL A 25 -8.26 -4.75 -6.30
CA VAL A 25 -8.71 -4.98 -4.91
C VAL A 25 -9.47 -3.77 -4.39
N ALA A 26 -8.93 -2.56 -4.52
CA ALA A 26 -9.58 -1.32 -4.11
C ALA A 26 -10.92 -1.11 -4.83
N ILE A 27 -10.96 -1.36 -6.15
CA ILE A 27 -12.20 -1.30 -6.94
C ILE A 27 -13.23 -2.31 -6.43
N GLY A 28 -12.83 -3.55 -6.15
CA GLY A 28 -13.72 -4.58 -5.58
C GLY A 28 -14.30 -4.15 -4.24
N LEU A 29 -13.45 -3.65 -3.33
CA LEU A 29 -13.88 -3.16 -2.02
C LEU A 29 -14.91 -2.02 -2.15
N LEU A 30 -14.69 -1.08 -3.07
CA LEU A 30 -15.62 0.01 -3.36
C LEU A 30 -16.95 -0.47 -3.97
N LYS A 31 -16.94 -1.64 -4.61
CA LYS A 31 -18.13 -2.31 -5.18
C LYS A 31 -18.78 -3.31 -4.22
N GLY A 32 -18.24 -3.52 -3.03
CA GLY A 32 -18.84 -4.41 -2.04
C GLY A 32 -18.33 -5.86 -2.03
N HIS A 33 -17.30 -6.21 -2.81
CA HIS A 33 -16.86 -7.60 -2.97
C HIS A 33 -15.33 -7.76 -2.98
N THR A 34 -14.85 -8.97 -2.70
CA THR A 34 -13.43 -9.30 -2.84
C THR A 34 -13.11 -9.71 -4.27
N VAL A 35 -11.82 -9.68 -4.63
CA VAL A 35 -11.34 -10.13 -5.93
C VAL A 35 -10.23 -11.16 -5.69
N PRO A 36 -10.56 -12.43 -5.38
CA PRO A 36 -9.66 -13.36 -4.67
C PRO A 36 -8.25 -13.50 -5.28
N ARG A 37 -8.16 -13.66 -6.60
CA ARG A 37 -6.87 -13.76 -7.30
C ARG A 37 -6.00 -12.52 -7.06
N TRP A 38 -6.57 -11.33 -7.27
CA TRP A 38 -5.86 -10.07 -7.07
C TRP A 38 -5.58 -9.78 -5.60
N THR A 39 -6.49 -10.16 -4.69
CA THR A 39 -6.28 -10.05 -3.24
C THR A 39 -5.09 -10.88 -2.77
N GLY A 40 -4.96 -12.12 -3.25
CA GLY A 40 -3.81 -12.98 -2.93
C GLY A 40 -2.49 -12.36 -3.40
N VAL A 41 -2.45 -11.92 -4.68
CA VAL A 41 -1.25 -11.28 -5.25
C VAL A 41 -0.90 -10.00 -4.49
N TYR A 42 -1.88 -9.13 -4.24
CA TYR A 42 -1.70 -7.88 -3.50
C TYR A 42 -1.13 -8.11 -2.10
N LEU A 43 -1.78 -8.93 -1.27
CA LEU A 43 -1.33 -9.14 0.11
C LEU A 43 0.05 -9.79 0.16
N ALA A 44 0.31 -10.78 -0.69
CA ALA A 44 1.60 -11.48 -0.72
C ALA A 44 2.74 -10.54 -1.14
N THR A 45 2.56 -9.79 -2.24
CA THR A 45 3.61 -8.90 -2.76
C THR A 45 3.79 -7.63 -1.93
N ALA A 46 2.72 -7.10 -1.33
CA ALA A 46 2.79 -5.98 -0.39
C ALA A 46 3.55 -6.38 0.89
N PHE A 47 3.28 -7.58 1.41
CA PHE A 47 3.99 -8.11 2.58
C PHE A 47 5.45 -8.36 2.25
N ALA A 48 5.72 -9.04 1.13
CA ALA A 48 7.09 -9.32 0.67
C ALA A 48 7.89 -8.02 0.42
N THR A 49 7.29 -7.00 -0.21
CA THR A 49 7.90 -5.67 -0.36
C THR A 49 8.26 -5.08 0.99
N SER A 50 7.27 -5.00 1.88
CA SER A 50 7.45 -4.36 3.20
C SER A 50 8.53 -5.08 4.03
N ALA A 51 8.56 -6.42 3.99
CA ALA A 51 9.54 -7.23 4.68
C ALA A 51 10.95 -7.11 4.07
N THR A 52 11.07 -7.19 2.75
CA THR A 52 12.37 -7.07 2.06
C THR A 52 13.00 -5.69 2.21
N GLY A 53 12.21 -4.65 2.51
CA GLY A 53 12.73 -3.33 2.88
C GLY A 53 13.68 -3.35 4.08
N TYR A 54 13.56 -4.35 4.97
CA TYR A 54 14.45 -4.56 6.10
C TYR A 54 15.74 -5.33 5.77
N GLY A 55 15.91 -5.79 4.53
CA GLY A 55 17.13 -6.44 4.06
C GLY A 55 18.17 -5.49 3.46
N PHE A 56 17.88 -4.19 3.35
CA PHE A 56 18.82 -3.20 2.82
C PHE A 56 19.91 -2.84 3.85
N PRO A 57 21.06 -2.29 3.43
CA PRO A 57 22.03 -1.74 4.37
C PRO A 57 21.54 -0.41 4.95
N PHE A 58 21.69 -0.21 6.27
CA PHE A 58 21.32 1.01 6.97
C PHE A 58 22.41 1.43 7.96
N ALA A 59 22.60 2.74 8.12
CA ALA A 59 23.46 3.31 9.17
C ALA A 59 22.69 3.65 10.47
N GLY A 60 21.37 3.42 10.49
CA GLY A 60 20.50 3.73 11.63
C GLY A 60 19.03 3.61 11.27
N VAL A 61 18.16 3.97 12.23
CA VAL A 61 16.70 3.93 12.04
C VAL A 61 16.26 5.10 11.16
N LEU A 62 15.94 4.79 9.91
CA LEU A 62 15.34 5.71 8.95
C LEU A 62 13.81 5.75 9.04
N PRO A 63 13.15 6.84 8.60
CA PRO A 63 11.68 6.92 8.50
C PRO A 63 11.04 5.75 7.73
N SER A 64 11.73 5.18 6.74
CA SER A 64 11.27 4.01 5.98
C SER A 64 11.04 2.77 6.86
N HIS A 65 11.79 2.60 7.96
CA HIS A 65 11.58 1.48 8.88
C HIS A 65 10.29 1.64 9.69
N ILE A 66 9.91 2.87 10.01
CA ILE A 66 8.66 3.15 10.72
C ILE A 66 7.48 2.86 9.77
N VAL A 67 7.56 3.39 8.54
CA VAL A 67 6.54 3.14 7.51
C VAL A 67 6.42 1.65 7.18
N GLY A 68 7.55 0.94 7.05
CA GLY A 68 7.59 -0.50 6.83
C GLY A 68 6.92 -1.29 7.95
N ALA A 69 7.14 -0.89 9.21
CA ALA A 69 6.60 -1.61 10.36
C ALA A 69 5.08 -1.44 10.43
N ILE A 70 4.60 -0.21 10.21
CA ILE A 70 3.16 0.09 10.13
C ILE A 70 2.53 -0.71 8.97
N SER A 71 3.16 -0.73 7.80
CA SER A 71 2.69 -1.51 6.65
C SER A 71 2.55 -3.00 6.98
N LEU A 72 3.57 -3.60 7.60
CA LEU A 72 3.53 -5.01 8.00
C LEU A 72 2.39 -5.29 8.99
N VAL A 73 2.19 -4.43 10.00
CA VAL A 73 1.08 -4.58 10.95
C VAL A 73 -0.27 -4.50 10.22
N LEU A 74 -0.46 -3.53 9.34
CA LEU A 74 -1.69 -3.40 8.55
C LEU A 74 -1.95 -4.64 7.70
N LEU A 75 -0.92 -5.17 7.03
CA LEU A 75 -1.01 -6.35 6.17
C LEU A 75 -1.29 -7.63 6.97
N ILE A 76 -0.68 -7.78 8.15
CA ILE A 76 -0.98 -8.89 9.08
C ILE A 76 -2.44 -8.82 9.52
N VAL A 77 -2.93 -7.65 9.93
CA VAL A 77 -4.33 -7.47 10.32
C VAL A 77 -5.28 -7.70 9.15
N ALA A 78 -4.93 -7.24 7.94
CA ALA A 78 -5.72 -7.51 6.72
C ALA A 78 -5.80 -9.02 6.43
N GLY A 79 -4.66 -9.72 6.45
CA GLY A 79 -4.59 -11.16 6.25
C GLY A 79 -5.37 -11.95 7.30
N PHE A 80 -5.23 -11.58 8.58
CA PHE A 80 -5.98 -12.21 9.67
C PHE A 80 -7.49 -11.96 9.55
N SER A 81 -7.90 -10.75 9.18
CA SER A 81 -9.32 -10.41 8.96
C SER A 81 -9.92 -11.26 7.84
N LEU A 82 -9.18 -11.45 6.75
CA LEU A 82 -9.62 -12.22 5.58
C LEU A 82 -9.62 -13.72 5.83
N TYR A 83 -8.49 -14.28 6.28
CA TYR A 83 -8.29 -15.73 6.37
C TYR A 83 -8.63 -16.30 7.75
N GLY A 84 -8.23 -15.61 8.83
CA GLY A 84 -8.45 -16.09 10.20
C GLY A 84 -9.88 -15.86 10.70
N ARG A 85 -10.49 -14.73 10.32
CA ARG A 85 -11.85 -14.35 10.74
C ARG A 85 -12.89 -14.50 9.65
N GLY A 86 -12.49 -14.87 8.43
CA GLY A 86 -13.41 -15.10 7.32
C GLY A 86 -14.27 -13.88 6.98
N LEU A 87 -13.79 -12.67 7.28
CA LEU A 87 -14.55 -11.42 7.15
C LEU A 87 -15.87 -11.38 7.96
N ALA A 88 -15.98 -12.14 9.05
CA ALA A 88 -17.16 -12.10 9.91
C ALA A 88 -17.33 -10.75 10.62
N ASP A 89 -18.56 -10.26 10.72
CA ASP A 89 -18.93 -9.07 11.49
C ASP A 89 -18.05 -7.83 11.16
N GLY A 90 -17.53 -7.17 12.20
CA GLY A 90 -16.64 -6.01 12.07
C GLY A 90 -15.32 -6.28 11.35
N TRP A 91 -14.87 -7.55 11.23
CA TRP A 91 -13.62 -7.90 10.54
C TRP A 91 -13.67 -7.58 9.05
N ARG A 92 -14.87 -7.56 8.46
CA ARG A 92 -15.08 -7.10 7.09
C ARG A 92 -14.65 -5.65 6.91
N ARG A 93 -15.05 -4.78 7.84
CA ARG A 93 -14.68 -3.36 7.84
C ARG A 93 -13.19 -3.16 8.11
N ILE A 94 -12.66 -3.90 9.07
CA ILE A 94 -11.23 -3.86 9.43
C ILE A 94 -10.38 -4.24 8.21
N TYR A 95 -10.71 -5.34 7.53
CA TYR A 95 -10.04 -5.75 6.30
C TYR A 95 -10.03 -4.66 5.24
N ALA A 96 -11.19 -4.04 4.96
CA ALA A 96 -11.26 -2.98 3.96
C ALA A 96 -10.37 -1.78 4.32
N ILE A 97 -10.37 -1.36 5.59
CA ILE A 97 -9.55 -0.24 6.05
C ILE A 97 -8.07 -0.60 5.95
N THR A 98 -7.64 -1.72 6.52
CA THR A 98 -6.21 -2.07 6.57
C THR A 98 -5.65 -2.40 5.19
N ALA A 99 -6.43 -3.05 4.32
CA ALA A 99 -6.04 -3.27 2.94
C ALA A 99 -5.87 -1.95 2.16
N MET A 100 -6.77 -0.98 2.33
CA MET A 100 -6.67 0.32 1.66
C MET A 100 -5.52 1.19 2.21
N LEU A 101 -5.29 1.15 3.53
CA LEU A 101 -4.17 1.86 4.15
C LEU A 101 -2.81 1.28 3.77
N ALA A 102 -2.69 -0.05 3.63
CA ALA A 102 -1.45 -0.65 3.13
C ALA A 102 -1.17 -0.24 1.67
N LEU A 103 -2.20 -0.13 0.82
CA LEU A 103 -2.05 0.35 -0.55
C LEU A 103 -1.65 1.82 -0.59
N TYR A 104 -2.23 2.65 0.28
CA TYR A 104 -1.81 4.03 0.49
C TYR A 104 -0.31 4.12 0.80
N LEU A 105 0.18 3.33 1.76
CA LEU A 105 1.59 3.36 2.14
C LEU A 105 2.53 2.93 1.00
N LEU A 106 2.15 1.96 0.19
CA LEU A 106 2.90 1.59 -1.02
C LEU A 106 2.99 2.78 -1.99
N VAL A 107 1.88 3.46 -2.26
CA VAL A 107 1.85 4.62 -3.17
C VAL A 107 2.62 5.81 -2.58
N PHE A 108 2.49 6.07 -1.28
CA PHE A 108 3.23 7.10 -0.55
C PHE A 108 4.75 6.91 -0.71
N VAL A 109 5.24 5.69 -0.48
CA VAL A 109 6.65 5.34 -0.66
C VAL A 109 7.06 5.43 -2.12
N ALA A 110 6.22 4.98 -3.05
CA ALA A 110 6.50 5.09 -4.48
C ALA A 110 6.66 6.55 -4.93
N VAL A 111 5.82 7.48 -4.45
CA VAL A 111 5.97 8.92 -4.71
C VAL A 111 7.28 9.43 -4.12
N ALA A 112 7.61 9.09 -2.86
CA ALA A 112 8.89 9.47 -2.26
C ALA A 112 10.09 8.95 -3.05
N GLN A 113 10.07 7.70 -3.50
CA GLN A 113 11.13 7.14 -4.33
C GLN A 113 11.19 7.80 -5.72
N ALA A 114 10.05 8.13 -6.33
CA ALA A 114 10.01 8.82 -7.61
C ALA A 114 10.71 10.19 -7.53
N PHE A 115 10.41 10.99 -6.50
CA PHE A 115 11.09 12.28 -6.27
C PHE A 115 12.59 12.12 -5.96
N LEU A 116 13.02 11.02 -5.34
CA LEU A 116 14.45 10.76 -5.08
C LEU A 116 15.21 10.28 -6.32
N LYS A 117 14.57 9.53 -7.21
CA LYS A 117 15.25 8.75 -8.26
C LYS A 117 15.04 9.29 -9.68
N VAL A 118 13.93 9.99 -9.95
CA VAL A 118 13.63 10.56 -11.28
C VAL A 118 14.21 11.98 -11.37
N PRO A 119 15.16 12.27 -12.27
CA PRO A 119 15.85 13.56 -12.31
C PRO A 119 14.91 14.77 -12.41
N ALA A 120 13.86 14.68 -13.24
CA ALA A 120 12.89 15.75 -13.41
C ALA A 120 12.09 16.03 -12.12
N LEU A 121 11.68 14.99 -11.39
CA LEU A 121 10.97 15.17 -10.12
C LEU A 121 11.91 15.62 -9.00
N ARG A 122 13.14 15.09 -8.98
CA ARG A 122 14.17 15.51 -8.02
C ARG A 122 14.52 16.98 -8.18
N ALA A 123 14.54 17.51 -9.39
CA ALA A 123 14.77 18.94 -9.64
C ALA A 123 13.67 19.83 -9.03
N LEU A 124 12.44 19.32 -8.90
CA LEU A 124 11.31 20.05 -8.30
C LEU A 124 11.30 20.01 -6.78
N ALA A 125 11.85 18.96 -6.16
CA ALA A 125 11.98 18.86 -4.71
C ALA A 125 13.26 18.10 -4.29
N PRO A 126 14.45 18.74 -4.38
CA PRO A 126 15.73 18.08 -4.14
C PRO A 126 15.90 17.52 -2.73
N THR A 127 15.31 18.17 -1.73
CA THR A 127 15.38 17.78 -0.32
C THR A 127 14.10 17.10 0.19
N GLN A 128 13.05 17.06 -0.65
CA GLN A 128 11.70 16.66 -0.27
C GLN A 128 11.07 17.54 0.83
N GLY A 129 11.62 18.74 1.06
CA GLY A 129 11.01 19.79 1.86
C GLY A 129 10.24 20.81 1.02
N GLU A 130 10.37 20.74 -0.30
CA GLU A 130 9.83 21.73 -1.23
C GLU A 130 8.33 21.49 -1.51
N PRO A 131 7.55 22.54 -1.83
CA PRO A 131 6.10 22.44 -2.06
C PRO A 131 5.65 21.37 -3.06
N PRO A 132 6.34 21.10 -4.18
CA PRO A 132 5.91 20.07 -5.13
C PRO A 132 5.80 18.67 -4.52
N PHE A 133 6.71 18.30 -3.62
CA PHE A 133 6.64 17.02 -2.92
C PHE A 133 5.47 16.98 -1.93
N ALA A 134 5.29 18.04 -1.15
CA ALA A 134 4.20 18.15 -0.19
C ALA A 134 2.82 18.12 -0.87
N ILE A 135 2.68 18.79 -2.02
CA ILE A 135 1.44 18.76 -2.82
C ILE A 135 1.17 17.33 -3.31
N ALA A 136 2.17 16.65 -3.88
CA ALA A 136 2.01 15.28 -4.36
C ALA A 136 1.57 14.34 -3.22
N GLN A 137 2.22 14.41 -2.06
CA GLN A 137 1.84 13.61 -0.89
C GLN A 137 0.47 13.98 -0.35
N GLY A 138 0.12 15.28 -0.32
CA GLY A 138 -1.18 15.75 0.10
C GLY A 138 -2.32 15.23 -0.79
N VAL A 139 -2.12 15.22 -2.11
CA VAL A 139 -3.08 14.64 -3.06
C VAL A 139 -3.25 13.14 -2.81
N VAL A 140 -2.16 12.38 -2.66
CA VAL A 140 -2.22 10.94 -2.36
C VAL A 140 -2.99 10.70 -1.06
N LEU A 141 -2.71 11.47 -0.01
CA LEU A 141 -3.40 11.36 1.28
C LEU A 141 -4.91 11.62 1.15
N VAL A 142 -5.32 12.70 0.49
CA VAL A 142 -6.75 13.05 0.32
C VAL A 142 -7.48 11.96 -0.46
N VAL A 143 -6.89 11.51 -1.57
CA VAL A 143 -7.48 10.44 -2.39
C VAL A 143 -7.66 9.17 -1.56
N PHE A 144 -6.63 8.70 -0.87
CA PHE A 144 -6.73 7.48 -0.09
C PHE A 144 -7.61 7.63 1.16
N ALA A 145 -7.70 8.81 1.77
CA ALA A 145 -8.65 9.06 2.85
C ALA A 145 -10.10 8.86 2.37
N VAL A 146 -10.45 9.45 1.22
CA VAL A 146 -11.78 9.30 0.61
C VAL A 146 -12.03 7.84 0.20
N LEU A 147 -11.09 7.21 -0.50
CA LEU A 147 -11.26 5.82 -0.97
C LEU A 147 -11.36 4.84 0.20
N THR A 148 -10.56 5.00 1.25
CA THR A 148 -10.61 4.15 2.45
C THR A 148 -11.93 4.32 3.18
N TRP A 149 -12.41 5.56 3.34
CA TRP A 149 -13.71 5.82 3.95
C TRP A 149 -14.85 5.16 3.15
N LEU A 150 -14.88 5.36 1.84
CA LEU A 150 -15.88 4.76 0.94
C LEU A 150 -15.82 3.23 0.98
N ALA A 151 -14.63 2.63 0.88
CA ALA A 151 -14.45 1.19 0.96
C ALA A 151 -14.94 0.64 2.30
N SER A 152 -14.65 1.33 3.41
CA SER A 152 -15.08 0.91 4.76
C SER A 152 -16.60 0.89 4.95
N LYS A 153 -17.33 1.68 4.15
CA LYS A 153 -18.80 1.73 4.17
C LYS A 153 -19.38 0.73 3.17
N ARG A 154 -18.99 0.84 1.90
CA ARG A 154 -19.57 0.06 0.81
C ARG A 154 -19.25 -1.43 0.91
N PHE A 155 -18.05 -1.79 1.36
CA PHE A 155 -17.68 -3.18 1.54
C PHE A 155 -18.55 -3.88 2.57
N THR A 156 -19.02 -3.17 3.60
CA THR A 156 -19.84 -3.72 4.69
C THR A 156 -21.35 -3.61 4.46
N SER A 157 -21.81 -2.73 3.57
CA SER A 157 -23.23 -2.50 3.34
C SER A 157 -23.89 -3.49 2.37
N VAL A 158 -23.11 -4.20 1.56
CA VAL A 158 -23.65 -5.26 0.70
C VAL A 158 -23.83 -6.52 1.55
N HIS A 159 -24.96 -6.58 2.26
CA HIS A 159 -25.53 -7.86 2.66
C HIS A 159 -25.92 -8.57 1.38
N LEU A 160 -25.37 -9.77 1.15
CA LEU A 160 -26.07 -10.73 0.32
C LEU A 160 -27.44 -10.88 0.95
N ALA A 161 -28.48 -10.47 0.23
CA ALA A 161 -29.79 -11.06 0.40
C ALA A 161 -29.56 -12.57 0.25
N ALA A 162 -29.49 -13.26 1.38
CA ALA A 162 -29.55 -14.71 1.46
C ALA A 162 -31.02 -15.09 1.59
#